data_AF-A0A8K0KEZ3-F1
#
_entry.id   AF-A0A8K0KEZ3-F1
#
_cell.length_a   1.000
_cell.length_b   1.000
_cell.length_c   1.000
_cell.angle_alpha   90.00
_cell.angle_beta   90.00
_cell.angle_gamma   90.00
#
_symmetry.space_group_name_H-M   'P 1'
#
loop_
_entity.id
_entity.type
_entity.pdbx_description
1 polymer ?
#
loop_
_entity_poly.entity_id
_entity_poly.type
_entity_poly.pdbx_seq_one_letter_code
_entity_poly.pdbx_strand_id
1 'polypeptide(L)'
;MGKIRGNWDEKDMTLAMDKVISKEMTVRAASTRCAVPKSTFRDRVKNLLGRKEATAKPCCSDNKGTFNRTFHRDQEEILYNHVKALDSQLIAFKQT
;
A
#
# COMPACT_ATOMS: atom_id res chain seq x y z
N MET A 1 0.38 -22.60 3.48
CA MET A 1 1.81 -22.27 3.25
C MET A 1 1.89 -20.91 2.59
N GLY A 2 2.48 -19.91 3.26
CA GLY A 2 2.65 -18.57 2.69
C GLY A 2 3.64 -18.59 1.54
N LYS A 3 3.38 -17.82 0.47
CA LYS A 3 4.33 -17.67 -0.64
C LYS A 3 5.60 -17.01 -0.09
N ILE A 4 6.71 -17.74 -0.06
CA ILE A 4 8.03 -17.21 0.26
C ILE A 4 8.31 -16.13 -0.78
N ARG A 5 8.39 -14.87 -0.33
CA ARG A 5 8.85 -13.77 -1.19
C ARG A 5 10.29 -14.10 -1.56
N GLY A 6 10.56 -14.29 -2.85
CA GLY A 6 11.92 -14.53 -3.31
C GLY A 6 12.85 -13.42 -2.82
N ASN A 7 14.04 -13.77 -2.38
CA ASN A 7 15.11 -12.81 -2.15
C ASN A 7 15.72 -12.49 -3.52
N TRP A 8 15.41 -11.33 -4.08
CA TRP A 8 16.11 -10.82 -5.26
C TRP A 8 16.80 -9.51 -4.88
N ASP A 9 17.96 -9.23 -5.48
CA ASP A 9 18.59 -7.93 -5.35
C ASP A 9 17.80 -6.90 -6.16
N GLU A 10 17.64 -5.71 -5.59
CA GLU A 10 17.00 -4.59 -6.28
C GLU A 10 17.82 -4.18 -7.51
N LYS A 11 19.16 -4.36 -7.48
CA LYS A 11 20.05 -4.11 -8.64
C LYS A 11 19.75 -5.03 -9.82
N ASP A 12 19.46 -6.30 -9.56
CA ASP A 12 19.13 -7.26 -10.62
C ASP A 12 17.76 -6.95 -11.22
N MET A 13 16.84 -6.45 -10.39
CA MET A 13 15.52 -6.04 -10.84
C MET A 13 15.56 -4.78 -11.71
N THR A 14 16.35 -3.76 -11.35
CA THR A 14 16.52 -2.57 -12.17
C THR A 14 17.19 -2.91 -13.51
N LEU A 15 18.26 -3.71 -13.48
CA LEU A 15 18.92 -4.19 -14.70
C LEU A 15 17.97 -4.97 -15.61
N ALA A 16 17.12 -5.83 -15.04
CA ALA A 16 16.12 -6.56 -15.81
C ALA A 16 15.08 -5.62 -16.45
N MET A 17 14.64 -4.59 -15.72
CA MET A 17 13.70 -3.59 -16.22
C MET A 17 14.29 -2.79 -17.38
N ASP A 18 15.52 -2.32 -17.24
CA ASP A 18 16.20 -1.53 -18.27
C ASP A 18 16.29 -2.29 -19.59
N LYS A 19 16.69 -3.57 -19.55
CA LYS A 19 16.80 -4.43 -20.75
C LYS A 19 15.46 -4.74 -21.41
N VAL A 20 14.37 -4.72 -20.66
CA VAL A 20 13.02 -4.88 -21.22
C VAL A 20 12.52 -3.57 -21.81
N ILE A 21 12.81 -2.43 -21.16
CA ILE A 21 12.44 -1.09 -21.65
C ILE A 21 13.22 -0.74 -22.92
N SER A 22 14.51 -1.09 -22.98
CA SER A 22 15.36 -0.94 -24.17
C SER A 22 15.00 -1.91 -25.30
N LYS A 23 14.02 -2.80 -25.09
CA LYS A 23 13.57 -3.85 -26.03
C LYS A 23 14.67 -4.87 -26.40
N GLU A 24 15.76 -4.94 -25.65
CA GLU A 24 16.81 -5.95 -25.86
C GLU A 24 16.32 -7.37 -25.56
N MET A 25 15.35 -7.51 -24.64
CA MET A 25 14.82 -8.83 -24.27
C MET A 25 13.37 -8.81 -23.82
N THR A 26 12.74 -9.99 -23.92
CA THR A 26 11.39 -10.20 -23.39
C THR A 26 11.38 -10.31 -21.88
N VAL A 27 10.24 -10.01 -21.26
CA VAL A 27 10.02 -10.18 -19.81
C VAL A 27 10.40 -11.58 -19.31
N ARG A 28 10.17 -12.61 -20.14
CA ARG A 28 10.51 -13.99 -19.81
C ARG A 28 12.02 -14.21 -19.78
N ALA A 29 12.74 -13.70 -20.79
CA ALA A 29 14.19 -13.85 -20.87
C ALA A 29 14.92 -13.06 -19.78
N ALA A 30 14.48 -11.83 -19.51
CA ALA A 30 15.03 -10.99 -18.44
C ALA A 30 14.85 -11.62 -17.05
N SER A 31 13.66 -12.15 -16.76
CA SER A 31 13.36 -12.82 -15.48
C SER A 31 14.29 -14.01 -15.22
N THR A 32 14.54 -14.85 -16.24
CA THR A 32 15.47 -15.98 -16.09
C THR A 32 16.91 -15.49 -15.94
N ARG A 33 17.34 -14.50 -16.74
CA ARG A 33 18.74 -14.06 -16.80
C ARG A 33 19.18 -13.28 -15.57
N CYS A 34 18.28 -12.49 -14.98
CA CYS A 34 18.55 -11.69 -13.78
C CYS A 34 18.01 -12.36 -12.51
N ALA A 35 17.60 -13.63 -12.57
CA ALA A 35 17.08 -14.39 -11.42
C ALA A 35 15.97 -13.68 -10.63
N VAL A 36 15.14 -12.86 -11.30
CA VAL A 36 14.03 -12.13 -10.66
C VAL A 36 12.70 -12.84 -10.89
N PRO A 37 11.79 -12.89 -9.90
CA PRO A 37 10.52 -13.57 -10.06
C PRO A 37 9.61 -12.88 -11.06
N LYS A 38 9.20 -13.66 -12.06
CA LYS A 38 8.44 -13.22 -13.23
C LYS A 38 7.16 -12.46 -12.89
N SER A 39 6.43 -12.87 -11.85
CA SER A 39 5.17 -12.21 -11.46
C SER A 39 5.42 -10.78 -10.98
N THR A 40 6.32 -10.61 -10.03
CA THR A 40 6.67 -9.30 -9.46
C THR A 40 7.33 -8.41 -10.51
N PHE A 41 8.23 -8.98 -11.31
CA PHE A 41 8.89 -8.26 -12.38
C PHE A 41 7.91 -7.75 -13.44
N ARG A 42 6.96 -8.60 -13.88
CA ARG A 42 5.92 -8.22 -14.85
C ARG A 42 5.05 -7.08 -14.32
N ASP A 43 4.65 -7.15 -13.05
CA ASP A 43 3.84 -6.09 -12.44
C ASP A 43 4.60 -4.76 -12.38
N ARG A 44 5.88 -4.79 -12.01
CA ARG A 44 6.75 -3.61 -12.01
C ARG A 44 6.92 -3.01 -13.41
N VAL A 45 7.24 -3.81 -14.42
CA VAL A 45 7.36 -3.36 -15.82
C VAL A 45 6.05 -2.74 -16.33
N LYS A 46 4.91 -3.37 -16.02
CA LYS A 46 3.59 -2.86 -16.41
C LYS A 46 3.28 -1.50 -15.75
N ASN A 47 3.62 -1.34 -14.48
CA ASN A 47 3.42 -0.07 -13.77
C ASN A 47 4.30 1.04 -14.35
N LEU A 48 5.54 0.73 -14.69
CA LEU A 48 6.50 1.67 -15.26
C LEU A 48 6.09 2.13 -16.67
N LEU A 49 5.76 1.19 -17.56
CA LEU A 49 5.32 1.51 -18.93
C LEU A 49 3.94 2.19 -18.97
N GLY A 50 3.08 1.88 -18.00
CA GLY A 50 1.71 2.37 -17.97
C GLY A 50 1.57 3.85 -17.61
N ARG A 51 2.65 4.56 -17.20
CA ARG A 51 2.60 5.91 -16.59
C ARG A 51 1.47 6.06 -15.57
N LYS A 52 1.11 4.96 -14.89
CA LYS A 52 0.10 5.01 -13.84
C LYS A 52 0.84 5.52 -12.63
N GLU A 53 0.79 6.83 -12.41
CA GLU A 53 0.91 7.37 -11.06
C GLU A 53 0.09 6.44 -10.16
N ALA A 54 0.74 5.88 -9.15
CA ALA A 54 0.08 5.00 -8.21
C ALA A 54 -0.97 5.85 -7.50
N THR A 55 -2.17 5.90 -8.08
CA THR A 55 -3.33 6.47 -7.41
C THR A 55 -3.54 5.57 -6.23
N ALA A 56 -3.16 6.07 -5.05
CA ALA A 56 -3.44 5.41 -3.79
C ALA A 56 -4.95 5.29 -3.73
N LYS A 57 -5.47 4.14 -4.16
CA LYS A 57 -6.88 3.86 -4.03
C LYS A 57 -7.11 3.71 -2.54
N PRO A 58 -7.94 4.56 -1.92
CA PRO A 58 -8.40 4.27 -0.58
C PRO A 58 -8.97 2.84 -0.61
N CYS A 59 -8.60 2.03 0.38
CA CYS A 59 -9.03 0.64 0.52
C CYS A 59 -10.56 0.47 0.56
N CYS A 60 -11.30 1.59 0.65
CA CYS A 60 -12.75 1.66 0.62
C CYS A 60 -13.19 2.29 -0.72
N SER A 61 -13.11 1.53 -1.82
CA SER A 61 -13.46 2.00 -3.17
C SER A 61 -14.94 2.29 -3.36
N ASP A 62 -15.80 1.76 -2.50
CA ASP A 62 -17.24 1.72 -2.78
C ASP A 62 -17.99 2.94 -2.22
N ASN A 63 -17.37 3.69 -1.28
CA ASN A 63 -18.02 4.79 -0.56
C ASN A 63 -17.30 6.15 -0.66
N LYS A 64 -16.70 6.52 -1.80
CA LYS A 64 -16.11 7.87 -2.06
C LYS A 64 -15.18 8.43 -0.94
N GLY A 65 -14.62 7.59 -0.07
CA GLY A 65 -13.86 8.05 1.10
C GLY A 65 -14.70 8.60 2.26
N THR A 66 -16.02 8.49 2.21
CA THR A 66 -16.94 8.94 3.27
C THR A 66 -17.60 7.72 3.92
N PHE A 67 -17.24 7.44 5.17
CA PHE A 67 -18.01 6.51 5.99
C PHE A 67 -19.27 7.24 6.46
N ASN A 68 -20.45 6.85 5.96
CA ASN A 68 -21.72 7.40 6.46
C ASN A 68 -21.88 7.18 7.97
N ARG A 69 -21.29 6.09 8.49
CA ARG A 69 -21.21 5.78 9.91
C ARG A 69 -20.05 4.80 10.16
N THR A 70 -19.10 5.18 11.02
CA THR A 70 -17.92 4.36 11.33
C THR A 70 -18.18 3.37 12.46
N PHE A 71 -19.11 3.69 13.37
CA PHE A 71 -19.42 2.91 14.57
C PHE A 71 -20.93 2.67 14.68
N HIS A 72 -21.33 1.61 15.38
CA HIS A 72 -22.72 1.44 15.80
C HIS A 72 -23.07 2.47 16.88
N ARG A 73 -24.36 2.79 17.05
CA ARG A 73 -24.83 3.82 17.99
C ARG A 73 -24.29 3.62 19.41
N ASP A 74 -24.30 2.37 19.88
CA ASP A 74 -23.84 2.02 21.22
C ASP A 74 -22.33 2.26 21.37
N GLN A 75 -21.56 2.01 20.32
CA GLN A 75 -20.11 2.26 20.28
C GLN A 75 -19.81 3.77 20.23
N GLU A 76 -20.61 4.54 19.48
CA GLU A 76 -20.50 6.00 19.42
C GLU A 76 -20.73 6.62 20.81
N GLU A 77 -21.71 6.13 21.56
CA GLU A 77 -22.02 6.62 22.90
C GLU A 77 -20.90 6.29 23.89
N ILE A 78 -20.35 5.07 23.86
CA ILE A 78 -19.20 4.68 24.68
C ILE A 78 -17.99 5.57 24.36
N LEU A 79 -17.69 5.78 23.08
CA LEU A 79 -16.57 6.61 22.65
C LEU A 79 -16.76 8.07 23.07
N TYR A 80 -17.96 8.63 22.89
CA TYR A 80 -18.28 9.99 23.30
C TYR A 80 -18.06 10.19 24.80
N ASN A 81 -18.59 9.28 25.62
CA ASN A 81 -18.44 9.36 27.08
C ASN A 81 -16.97 9.26 27.50
N HIS A 82 -16.19 8.41 26.83
CA HIS A 82 -14.76 8.28 27.11
C HIS A 82 -13.98 9.56 26.78
N VAL A 83 -14.19 10.13 25.58
CA VAL A 83 -13.53 11.38 25.17
C VAL A 83 -13.92 12.53 26.07
N LYS A 84 -15.20 12.64 26.44
CA LYS A 84 -15.70 13.65 27.38
C LYS A 84 -15.05 13.52 28.76
N ALA A 85 -14.85 12.29 29.24
CA ALA A 85 -14.15 12.05 30.49
C ALA A 85 -12.68 12.52 30.41
N LEU A 86 -11.98 12.18 29.32
CA LEU A 86 -10.60 12.62 29.10
C LEU A 86 -10.48 14.15 29.04
N ASP A 87 -11.40 14.82 28.35
CA ASP A 87 -11.42 16.28 28.26
C ASP A 87 -11.64 16.94 29.64
N SER A 88 -12.58 16.41 30.43
CA SER A 88 -12.81 16.89 31.80
C SER A 88 -11.60 16.71 32.71
N GLN A 89 -10.83 15.63 32.52
CA GLN A 89 -9.59 15.38 33.23
C GLN A 89 -8.47 16.33 32.79
N LEU A 90 -8.43 16.70 31.51
CA LEU A 90 -7.44 17.65 30.97
C LEU A 90 -7.69 19.10 31.39
N ILE A 91 -8.95 19.51 31.59
CA ILE A 91 -9.30 20.86 32.08
C ILE A 91 -8.83 21.05 33.54
N ALA A 92 -8.81 20.00 34.35
CA ALA A 92 -8.30 20.07 35.73
C ALA A 92 -6.79 20.40 35.81
N PHE A 93 -6.03 20.24 34.71
CA PHE A 93 -4.60 20.57 34.66
C PHE A 93 -4.28 22.03 34.26
N LYS A 94 -5.29 22.87 33.98
CA LYS A 94 -5.08 24.28 33.59
C LYS A 94 -5.39 25.31 34.69
N GLN A 95 -5.55 24.87 35.94
CA GLN A 95 -5.73 25.75 37.08
C GLN A 95 -4.46 25.85 37.92
N THR A 96 -3.43 26.50 37.38
CA THR A 96 -2.29 27.04 38.14
C THR A 96 -1.83 28.34 37.52
#